data_AF-A0A7W8XX47-F1
#
_entry.id   AF-A0A7W8XX47-F1
#
_cell.length_a   1.000
_cell.length_b   1.000
_cell.length_c   1.000
_cell.angle_alpha   90.00
_cell.angle_beta   90.00
_cell.angle_gamma   90.00
#
_symmetry.space_group_name_H-M   'P 1'
#
loop_
_entity.id
_entity.type
_entity.pdbx_description
1 polymer ?
#
loop_
_entity_poly.entity_id
_entity_poly.type
_entity_poly.pdbx_seq_one_letter_code
_entity_poly.pdbx_strand_id
1 'polypeptide(L)' 'AGIKVSDAEMDAININRHQFHGDWNYTISPIIPPPVR' A
#
# COMPACT_ATOMS: atom_id res chain seq x y z
N ALA A 1 -20.48 3.51 10.16
CA ALA A 1 -20.51 3.37 8.69
C ALA A 1 -19.07 3.19 8.18
N GLY A 2 -18.85 2.40 7.14
CA GLY A 2 -17.53 2.25 6.50
C GLY A 2 -17.40 3.12 5.25
N ILE A 3 -16.17 3.44 4.86
CA ILE A 3 -15.85 4.13 3.60
C ILE A 3 -15.41 3.06 2.60
N LYS A 4 -16.02 3.05 1.41
CA LYS A 4 -15.58 2.18 0.32
C LYS A 4 -14.36 2.80 -0.36
N VAL A 5 -13.32 2.00 -0.55
CA VAL A 5 -12.13 2.33 -1.34
C VAL A 5 -12.25 1.60 -2.68
N SER A 6 -11.92 2.28 -3.77
CA SER A 6 -11.90 1.72 -5.12
C SER A 6 -10.66 0.86 -5.36
N ASP A 7 -10.72 -0.02 -6.36
CA ASP A 7 -9.58 -0.85 -6.76
C ASP A 7 -8.37 0.02 -7.13
N ALA A 8 -8.60 1.12 -7.87
CA ALA A 8 -7.56 2.07 -8.23
C ALA A 8 -6.87 2.74 -7.02
N GLU A 9 -7.63 3.02 -5.96
CA GLU A 9 -7.07 3.57 -4.71
C GLU A 9 -6.29 2.51 -3.92
N MET A 10 -6.71 1.25 -3.94
CA MET A 10 -5.94 0.15 -3.33
C MET A 10 -4.66 -0.14 -4.12
N ASP A 11 -4.72 -0.13 -5.45
CA ASP A 11 -3.57 -0.36 -6.34
C ASP A 11 -2.53 0.77 -6.26
N ALA A 12 -2.95 1.98 -5.89
CA ALA A 12 -2.05 3.12 -5.69
C ALA A 12 -1.17 3.01 -4.42
N ILE A 13 -1.45 2.05 -3.53
CA ILE A 13 -0.64 1.84 -2.33
C ILE A 13 0.69 1.19 -2.74
N ASN A 14 1.80 1.71 -2.23
CA ASN A 14 3.11 1.08 -2.38
C ASN A 14 3.25 -0.12 -1.41
N ILE A 15 2.42 -1.14 -1.63
CA ILE A 15 2.37 -2.38 -0.86
C ILE A 15 2.99 -3.52 -1.68
N ASN A 16 3.82 -4.33 -1.04
CA ASN A 16 4.49 -5.46 -1.68
C ASN A 16 4.19 -6.74 -0.91
N ARG A 17 3.85 -7.81 -1.65
CA ARG A 17 3.63 -9.12 -1.04
C ARG A 17 4.95 -9.71 -0.59
N HIS A 18 4.94 -10.26 0.61
CA HIS A 18 6.01 -10.99 1.21
C HIS A 18 5.60 -12.45 1.44
N GLN A 19 6.58 -13.32 1.69
CA GLN A 19 6.32 -14.60 2.34
C GLN A 19 5.57 -14.39 3.66
N PHE A 20 4.78 -15.38 4.06
CA PHE A 20 4.01 -15.34 5.29
C PHE A 20 4.91 -15.58 6.50
N HIS A 21 4.81 -14.70 7.49
CA HIS A 21 5.62 -14.71 8.72
C HIS A 21 4.78 -14.98 9.97
N GLY A 22 3.70 -15.74 9.82
CA GLY A 22 2.77 -16.08 10.90
C GLY A 22 1.61 -15.09 11.03
N ASP A 23 1.90 -13.81 11.19
CA ASP A 23 0.85 -12.80 11.40
C ASP A 23 0.73 -11.79 10.23
N TRP A 24 1.71 -11.77 9.33
CA TRP A 24 1.75 -10.82 8.22
C TRP A 24 2.42 -11.40 6.97
N ASN A 25 2.12 -10.81 5.80
CA ASN A 25 2.68 -11.18 4.49
C ASN A 25 2.74 -10.00 3.50
N TYR A 26 2.74 -8.75 3.99
CA TYR A 26 2.93 -7.57 3.16
C TYR A 26 3.83 -6.56 3.85
N THR A 27 4.52 -5.76 3.06
CA THR A 27 5.24 -4.56 3.51
C THR A 27 4.67 -3.34 2.81
N ILE A 28 4.69 -2.19 3.47
CA ILE A 28 4.29 -0.91 2.89
C ILE A 28 5.50 0.02 2.91
N SER A 29 5.80 0.64 1.78
CA SER A 29 6.89 1.60 1.63
C SER A 29 6.35 3.01 1.40
N PRO A 30 7.11 4.07 1.74
CA PRO A 30 6.72 5.44 1.42
C PRO A 30 6.51 5.63 -0.09
N ILE A 31 5.52 6.43 -0.45
CA ILE A 31 5.41 7.00 -1.79
C ILE A 31 6.24 8.28 -1.75
N ILE A 32 7.39 8.28 -2.41
CA ILE A 32 8.25 9.47 -2.49
C ILE A 32 7.67 10.38 -3.58
N PRO A 33 7.06 11.54 -3.23
CA PRO A 33 6.64 12.47 -4.25
C PRO A 33 7.89 13.04 -4.96
N PRO A 34 7.77 13.41 -6.25
CA PRO A 34 8.85 14.10 -6.93
C PRO A 34 9.24 15.37 -6.16
N PRO A 35 10.53 15.74 -6.13
CA PRO A 35 10.95 16.97 -5.47
C PRO A 35 10.20 18.16 -6.09
N VAL A 36 9.61 19.00 -5.23
CA VAL A 36 9.04 20.28 -5.62
C VAL A 36 10.20 21.15 -6.11
N ARG A 37 10.10 21.65 -7.35
CA ARG A 37 11.09 22.57 -7.93
C ARG A 37 10.92 23.97 -7.36
#